data_AF-N1PSV6-F1
#
_entry.id   AF-N1PSV6-F1
#
_cell.length_a   1.000
_cell.length_b   1.000
_cell.length_c   1.000
_cell.angle_alpha   90.00
_cell.angle_beta   90.00
_cell.angle_gamma   90.00
#
_symmetry.space_group_name_H-M   'P 1'
#
loop_
_entity.id
_entity.type
_entity.pdbx_description
1 polymer ?
#
loop_
_entity_poly.entity_id
_entity_poly.type
_entity_poly.pdbx_seq_one_letter_code
_entity_poly.pdbx_strand_id
1 'polypeptide(L)'
;MATPEIRTPKGTAPNPSRNPLPLSASQESQVRELYYKRVRQKCADEVRDFAACCTQRTFTATFMCRSEQKAMNACMNLYATQAEQDAARAEWFATMDQRREEREKKELKRVEDEKFWKDWWAKDKTGVPSTEGRDIKGRHIEEKK
;
A
#
# COMPACT_ATOMS: atom_id res chain seq x y z
N MET A 1 17.52 -38.04 -2.08
CA MET A 1 16.80 -37.79 -0.82
C MET A 1 17.00 -36.32 -0.47
N ALA A 2 16.02 -35.46 -0.76
CA ALA A 2 16.10 -34.03 -0.48
C ALA A 2 15.33 -33.74 0.82
N THR A 3 16.02 -33.26 1.84
CA THR A 3 15.44 -32.79 3.10
C THR A 3 14.91 -31.36 2.92
N PRO A 4 13.68 -31.05 3.36
CA PRO A 4 13.18 -29.67 3.36
C PRO A 4 13.68 -28.93 4.61
N GLU A 5 14.39 -27.82 4.38
CA GLU A 5 14.84 -26.91 5.42
C GLU A 5 13.66 -26.05 5.91
N ILE A 6 13.20 -26.33 7.14
CA ILE A 6 12.11 -25.62 7.81
C ILE A 6 12.62 -24.22 8.17
N ARG A 7 12.08 -23.17 7.53
CA ARG A 7 12.33 -21.78 7.91
C ARG A 7 11.47 -21.40 9.12
N THR A 8 12.08 -21.41 10.30
CA THR A 8 11.47 -20.92 11.54
C THR A 8 11.23 -19.39 11.44
N PRO A 9 10.05 -18.87 11.82
CA PRO A 9 9.84 -17.43 11.89
C PRO A 9 10.62 -16.85 13.08
N LYS A 10 11.68 -16.09 12.77
CA LYS A 10 12.49 -15.40 13.77
C LYS A 10 11.66 -14.28 14.39
N GLY A 11 11.36 -14.44 15.68
CA GLY A 11 10.57 -13.52 16.49
C GLY A 11 11.13 -12.10 16.56
N THR A 12 10.21 -11.19 16.82
CA THR A 12 10.33 -9.77 17.12
C THR A 12 11.54 -9.48 18.04
N ALA A 13 12.55 -8.81 17.50
CA ALA A 13 13.67 -8.32 18.31
C ALA A 13 13.40 -6.83 18.67
N PRO A 14 13.39 -6.48 19.97
CA PRO A 14 13.35 -5.09 20.41
C PRO A 14 14.65 -4.40 20.01
N ASN A 15 14.51 -3.15 19.53
CA ASN A 15 15.54 -2.31 18.93
C ASN A 15 16.90 -2.35 19.67
N PRO A 16 17.96 -2.94 19.08
CA PRO A 16 19.26 -2.98 19.71
C PRO A 16 20.12 -1.76 19.31
N SER A 17 20.49 -1.00 20.32
CA SER A 17 21.66 -0.10 20.36
C SER A 17 21.59 1.19 19.55
N ARG A 18 22.27 2.21 20.08
CA ARG A 18 22.50 3.57 19.57
C ARG A 18 23.26 3.62 18.23
N ASN A 19 23.45 2.46 17.58
CA ASN A 19 24.03 2.32 16.27
C ASN A 19 22.97 1.67 15.35
N PRO A 20 22.39 2.41 14.40
CA PRO A 20 21.31 1.89 13.56
C PRO A 20 21.81 0.67 12.79
N LEU A 21 21.01 -0.41 12.81
CA LEU A 21 21.20 -1.57 11.93
C LEU A 21 21.37 -1.07 10.48
N PRO A 22 22.41 -1.48 9.75
CA PRO A 22 22.60 -1.06 8.36
C PRO A 22 21.42 -1.57 7.53
N LEU A 23 20.57 -0.66 7.08
CA LEU A 23 19.45 -0.96 6.22
C LEU A 23 19.94 -1.08 4.77
N SER A 24 19.33 -1.96 3.98
CA SER A 24 19.54 -1.97 2.53
C SER A 24 19.01 -0.67 1.91
N ALA A 25 19.54 -0.27 0.76
CA ALA A 25 19.17 0.99 0.10
C ALA A 25 17.65 1.14 -0.14
N SER A 26 16.95 0.02 -0.42
CA SER A 26 15.49 0.02 -0.58
C SER A 26 14.74 0.20 0.76
N GLN A 27 15.29 -0.28 1.87
CA GLN A 27 14.70 -0.07 3.19
C GLN A 27 14.89 1.38 3.64
N GLU A 28 16.05 1.99 3.36
CA GLU A 28 16.28 3.41 3.63
C GLU A 28 15.37 4.33 2.81
N SER A 29 15.05 3.97 1.56
CA SER A 29 14.13 4.77 0.74
C SER A 29 12.72 4.79 1.36
N GLN A 30 12.24 3.64 1.85
CA GLN A 30 10.94 3.54 2.54
C GLN A 30 10.92 4.34 3.85
N VAL A 31 12.01 4.32 4.60
CA VAL A 31 12.13 5.16 5.82
C VAL A 31 12.11 6.64 5.45
N ARG A 32 12.83 7.05 4.40
CA ARG A 32 12.81 8.43 3.90
C ARG A 32 11.43 8.87 3.44
N GLU A 33 10.67 7.99 2.79
CA GLU A 33 9.27 8.26 2.40
C GLU A 33 8.38 8.51 3.61
N LEU A 34 8.48 7.69 4.67
CA LEU A 34 7.73 7.91 5.92
C LEU A 34 8.13 9.21 6.60
N TYR A 35 9.43 9.50 6.64
CA TYR A 35 9.97 10.76 7.16
C TYR A 35 9.41 11.96 6.40
N TYR A 36 9.49 11.98 5.06
CA TYR A 36 8.94 13.07 4.26
C TYR A 36 7.43 13.18 4.40
N LYS A 37 6.71 12.05 4.56
CA LYS A 37 5.27 12.07 4.83
C LYS A 37 4.98 12.80 6.13
N ARG A 38 5.69 12.53 7.22
CA ARG A 38 5.50 13.24 8.50
C ARG A 38 5.83 14.71 8.42
N VAL A 39 6.97 15.07 7.81
CA VAL A 39 7.38 16.47 7.65
C VAL A 39 6.32 17.24 6.86
N ARG A 40 5.80 16.67 5.77
CA ARG A 40 4.71 17.29 4.98
C ARG A 40 3.42 17.41 5.76
N GLN A 41 3.09 16.46 6.65
CA GLN A 41 1.92 16.56 7.51
C GLN A 41 2.06 17.68 8.55
N LYS A 42 3.26 17.88 9.11
CA LYS A 42 3.54 19.00 10.03
C LYS A 42 3.53 20.36 9.33
N CYS A 43 3.97 20.42 8.08
CA CYS A 43 3.99 21.62 7.23
C CYS A 43 2.80 21.68 6.25
N ALA A 44 1.65 21.08 6.60
CA ALA A 44 0.54 20.92 5.67
C ALA A 44 -0.03 22.26 5.18
N ASP A 45 -0.08 23.28 6.04
CA ASP A 45 -0.61 24.59 5.70
C ASP A 45 0.29 25.30 4.66
N GLU A 46 1.60 25.34 4.88
CA GLU A 46 2.57 25.93 3.93
C GLU A 46 2.56 25.22 2.57
N VAL A 47 2.40 23.89 2.57
CA VAL A 47 2.29 23.10 1.33
C VAL A 47 0.98 23.41 0.61
N ARG A 48 -0.11 23.62 1.34
CA ARG A 48 -1.42 23.98 0.76
C ARG A 48 -1.36 25.35 0.10
N ASP A 49 -0.73 26.32 0.74
CA ASP A 49 -0.63 27.69 0.22
C ASP A 49 0.27 27.74 -1.03
N PHE A 50 1.38 26.99 -1.03
CA PHE A 50 2.18 26.77 -2.24
C PHE A 50 1.37 26.09 -3.36
N ALA A 51 0.59 25.05 -3.04
CA ALA A 51 -0.24 24.35 -4.02
C ALA A 51 -1.36 25.24 -4.59
N ALA A 52 -1.98 26.08 -3.76
CA ALA A 52 -2.99 27.05 -4.21
C ALA A 52 -2.39 28.05 -5.22
N CYS A 53 -1.18 28.55 -4.95
CA CYS A 53 -0.47 29.44 -5.88
C CYS A 53 -0.10 28.72 -7.20
N CYS A 54 0.37 27.48 -7.13
CA CYS A 54 0.74 26.68 -8.31
C CYS A 54 -0.47 26.28 -9.17
N THR A 55 -1.64 26.09 -8.57
CA THR A 55 -2.85 25.67 -9.32
C THR A 55 -3.27 26.72 -10.35
N GLN A 56 -3.02 27.99 -10.07
CA GLN A 56 -3.37 29.10 -10.96
C GLN A 56 -2.30 29.42 -12.01
N ARG A 57 -1.09 28.85 -11.88
CA ARG A 57 0.08 29.20 -12.69
C ARG A 57 0.85 27.93 -13.03
N THR A 58 0.74 27.43 -14.26
CA THR A 58 1.42 26.19 -14.68
C THR A 58 2.88 26.43 -15.05
N PHE A 59 3.19 27.48 -15.81
CA PHE A 59 4.53 27.73 -16.34
C PHE A 59 5.35 28.75 -15.54
N THR A 60 4.70 29.74 -14.93
CA THR A 60 5.36 30.82 -14.19
C THR A 60 5.38 30.61 -12.67
N ALA A 61 4.98 29.41 -12.20
CA ALA A 61 4.89 29.07 -10.78
C ALA A 61 6.19 29.33 -10.02
N THR A 62 7.33 28.93 -10.57
CA THR A 62 8.63 28.98 -9.89
C THR A 62 9.07 30.41 -9.58
N PHE A 63 8.64 31.39 -10.38
CA PHE A 63 8.95 32.79 -10.18
C PHE A 63 7.90 33.49 -9.32
N MET A 64 6.62 33.29 -9.64
CA MET A 64 5.50 33.98 -8.99
C MET A 64 5.18 33.42 -7.59
N CYS A 65 5.35 32.12 -7.37
CA CYS A 65 5.11 31.44 -6.09
C CYS A 65 6.39 31.25 -5.28
N ARG A 66 7.43 32.06 -5.54
CA ARG A 66 8.75 31.94 -4.89
C ARG A 66 8.68 32.28 -3.40
N SER A 67 7.77 33.15 -2.96
CA SER A 67 7.52 33.43 -1.54
C SER A 67 7.03 32.19 -0.82
N GLU A 68 5.95 31.59 -1.33
CA GLU A 68 5.32 30.40 -0.75
C GLU A 68 6.26 29.19 -0.79
N GLN A 69 7.03 29.05 -1.87
CA GLN A 69 8.06 28.00 -1.96
C GLN A 69 9.12 28.14 -0.86
N LYS A 70 9.55 29.37 -0.54
CA LYS A 70 10.51 29.62 0.53
C LYS A 70 9.92 29.35 1.90
N ALA A 71 8.67 29.74 2.14
CA ALA A 71 7.97 29.48 3.39
C ALA A 71 7.82 27.97 3.64
N MET A 72 7.35 27.23 2.63
CA MET A 72 7.29 25.77 2.64
C MET A 72 8.65 25.14 2.93
N ASN A 73 9.70 25.55 2.21
CA ASN A 73 11.04 24.99 2.41
C ASN A 73 11.61 25.33 3.80
N ALA A 74 11.33 26.53 4.33
CA ALA A 74 11.73 26.91 5.67
C ALA A 74 11.09 25.98 6.71
N CYS A 75 9.78 25.73 6.61
CA CYS A 75 9.08 24.79 7.49
C CYS A 75 9.67 23.37 7.38
N MET A 76 9.89 22.87 6.16
CA MET A 76 10.46 21.54 5.96
C MET A 76 11.87 21.41 6.56
N ASN A 77 12.69 22.46 6.47
CA ASN A 77 14.03 22.48 7.06
C ASN A 77 14.02 22.49 8.59
N LEU A 78 13.02 23.13 9.23
CA LEU A 78 12.89 23.11 10.70
C LEU A 78 12.67 21.69 11.24
N TYR A 79 11.88 20.88 10.53
CA TYR A 79 11.65 19.48 10.89
C TYR A 79 12.69 18.51 10.32
N ALA A 80 13.70 19.03 9.61
CA ALA A 80 14.78 18.22 9.06
C ALA A 80 15.84 17.84 10.10
N THR A 81 15.39 17.31 11.24
CA THR A 81 16.26 16.90 12.34
C THR A 81 16.53 15.40 12.29
N GLN A 82 17.71 15.01 12.78
CA GLN A 82 18.09 13.60 12.91
C GLN A 82 17.12 12.84 13.83
N ALA A 83 16.60 13.49 14.87
CA ALA A 83 15.64 12.91 15.80
C ALA A 83 14.35 12.46 15.10
N GLU A 84 13.84 13.26 14.15
CA GLU A 84 12.68 12.89 13.34
C GLU A 84 12.97 11.72 12.40
N GLN A 85 14.20 11.64 11.86
CA GLN A 85 14.61 10.48 11.07
C GLN A 85 14.73 9.20 11.90
N ASP A 86 15.20 9.28 13.14
CA ASP A 86 15.30 8.13 14.03
C ASP A 86 13.93 7.67 14.53
N ALA A 87 13.02 8.61 14.82
CA ALA A 87 11.61 8.29 15.02
C ALA A 87 10.99 7.67 13.74
N ALA A 88 11.42 8.10 12.55
CA ALA A 88 10.97 7.51 11.29
C ALA A 88 11.37 6.05 11.14
N ARG A 89 12.63 5.75 11.49
CA ARG A 89 13.15 4.38 11.56
C ARG A 89 12.36 3.54 12.56
N ALA A 90 12.13 4.04 13.77
CA ALA A 90 11.45 3.29 14.83
C ALA A 90 10.03 2.87 14.41
N GLU A 91 9.24 3.78 13.85
CA GLU A 91 7.90 3.44 13.34
C GLU A 91 7.95 2.53 12.10
N TRP A 92 8.96 2.66 11.23
CA TRP A 92 9.13 1.76 10.10
C TRP A 92 9.37 0.32 10.55
N PHE A 93 10.16 0.13 11.61
CA PHE A 93 10.36 -1.17 12.24
C PHE A 93 9.08 -1.67 12.94
N ALA A 94 8.32 -0.80 13.61
CA ALA A 94 7.05 -1.20 14.23
C ALA A 94 5.98 -1.62 13.21
N THR A 95 5.97 -0.98 12.03
CA THR A 95 5.02 -1.27 10.94
C THR A 95 5.52 -2.38 10.00
N MET A 96 6.74 -2.89 10.17
CA MET A 96 7.28 -3.96 9.34
C MET A 96 6.49 -5.27 9.51
N ASP A 97 6.15 -5.60 10.76
CA ASP A 97 5.33 -6.78 11.07
C ASP A 97 3.91 -6.63 10.50
N GLN A 98 3.29 -5.45 10.66
CA GLN A 98 1.97 -5.17 10.07
C GLN A 98 1.97 -5.30 8.55
N ARG A 99 2.98 -4.76 7.86
CA ARG A 99 3.12 -4.88 6.39
C ARG A 99 3.36 -6.32 5.94
N ARG A 100 3.98 -7.15 6.78
CA ARG A 100 4.11 -8.59 6.51
C ARG A 100 2.75 -9.27 6.59
N GLU A 101 2.00 -9.05 7.65
CA GLU A 101 0.65 -9.62 7.81
C GLU A 101 -0.31 -9.15 6.70
N GLU A 102 -0.23 -7.89 6.28
CA GLU A 102 -1.05 -7.38 5.17
C GLU A 102 -0.73 -8.06 3.83
N ARG A 103 0.54 -8.36 3.57
CA ARG A 103 0.92 -9.13 2.37
C ARG A 103 0.38 -10.54 2.45
N GLU A 104 0.52 -11.20 3.59
CA GLU A 104 -0.03 -12.55 3.80
C GLU A 104 -1.56 -12.57 3.63
N LYS A 105 -2.29 -11.58 4.17
CA LYS A 105 -3.74 -11.42 3.99
C LYS A 105 -4.13 -11.16 2.52
N LYS A 106 -3.36 -10.35 1.79
CA LYS A 106 -3.61 -10.08 0.35
C LYS A 106 -3.35 -11.31 -0.51
N GLU A 107 -2.33 -12.10 -0.19
CA GLU A 107 -2.04 -13.36 -0.87
C GLU A 107 -3.16 -14.39 -0.66
N LEU A 108 -3.68 -14.51 0.57
CA LEU A 108 -4.84 -15.36 0.85
C LEU A 108 -6.07 -14.94 0.05
N LYS A 109 -6.38 -13.63 0.00
CA LYS A 109 -7.46 -13.10 -0.82
C LYS A 109 -7.25 -13.38 -2.31
N ARG A 110 -6.03 -13.18 -2.83
CA ARG A 110 -5.73 -13.49 -4.23
C ARG A 110 -5.97 -14.97 -4.55
N VAL A 111 -5.59 -15.88 -3.66
CA VAL A 111 -5.85 -17.32 -3.85
C VAL A 111 -7.34 -17.64 -3.80
N GLU A 112 -8.11 -16.98 -2.93
CA GLU A 112 -9.58 -17.10 -2.89
C GLU A 112 -10.22 -16.55 -4.16
N ASP A 113 -9.79 -15.36 -4.61
CA ASP A 113 -10.25 -14.72 -5.84
C ASP A 113 -9.89 -15.58 -7.06
N GLU A 114 -8.70 -16.16 -7.13
CA GLU A 114 -8.30 -17.09 -8.20
C GLU A 114 -9.20 -18.34 -8.23
N LYS A 115 -9.55 -18.90 -7.06
CA LYS A 115 -10.51 -20.03 -6.97
C LYS A 115 -11.90 -19.60 -7.43
N PHE A 116 -12.37 -18.45 -6.97
CA PHE A 116 -13.66 -17.88 -7.35
C PHE A 116 -13.74 -17.65 -8.87
N TRP A 117 -12.74 -16.98 -9.45
CA TRP A 117 -12.66 -16.75 -10.88
C TRP A 117 -12.58 -18.07 -11.66
N LYS A 118 -11.80 -19.06 -11.19
CA LYS A 118 -11.72 -20.37 -11.84
C LYS A 118 -13.07 -21.11 -11.84
N ASP A 119 -13.82 -21.09 -10.75
CA ASP A 119 -15.16 -21.69 -10.68
C ASP A 119 -16.17 -20.94 -11.57
N TRP A 120 -16.12 -19.62 -11.55
CA TRP A 120 -16.98 -18.77 -12.39
C TRP A 120 -16.77 -19.02 -13.89
N TRP A 121 -15.51 -19.10 -14.34
CA TRP A 121 -15.15 -19.44 -15.73
C TRP A 121 -15.42 -20.91 -16.09
N ALA A 122 -15.58 -21.82 -15.11
CA ALA A 122 -15.92 -23.21 -15.37
C ALA A 122 -17.39 -23.41 -15.70
N LYS A 123 -18.29 -22.64 -15.07
CA LYS A 123 -19.74 -22.68 -15.32
C LYS A 123 -20.14 -22.33 -16.76
N ASP A 124 -19.37 -21.48 -17.43
CA ASP A 124 -19.62 -21.07 -18.83
C ASP A 124 -19.16 -22.12 -19.86
N LYS A 125 -18.20 -23.00 -19.51
CA LYS A 125 -17.74 -24.09 -20.39
C LYS A 125 -18.66 -25.30 -20.35
N THR A 126 -19.34 -25.53 -19.23
CA THR A 126 -20.46 -26.46 -19.15
C THR A 126 -21.72 -25.75 -19.63
N GLY A 127 -21.87 -25.61 -20.95
CA GLY A 127 -23.06 -25.03 -21.58
C GLY A 127 -24.34 -25.87 -21.41
N VAL A 128 -24.63 -26.35 -20.21
CA VAL A 128 -25.88 -27.06 -19.89
C VAL A 128 -26.61 -26.25 -18.83
N PRO A 129 -27.65 -25.48 -19.18
CA PRO A 129 -28.54 -24.93 -18.18
C PRO A 129 -29.17 -26.09 -17.41
N SER A 130 -29.25 -25.98 -16.07
CA SER A 130 -29.96 -26.96 -15.25
C SER A 130 -31.35 -27.24 -15.85
N THR A 131 -31.60 -28.50 -16.22
CA THR A 131 -32.85 -28.98 -16.82
C THR A 131 -33.83 -29.53 -15.78
N GLU A 132 -33.80 -29.04 -14.54
CA GLU A 132 -34.95 -29.27 -13.64
C GLU A 132 -36.11 -28.37 -14.08
N GLY A 133 -37.02 -28.93 -14.88
CA GLY A 133 -38.31 -28.33 -15.24
C GLY A 133 -38.38 -27.52 -16.54
N ARG A 134 -37.38 -27.60 -17.44
CA ARG A 134 -37.32 -26.82 -18.69
C ARG A 134 -37.03 -27.69 -19.92
N ASP A 135 -37.78 -27.50 -21.01
CA ASP A 135 -37.59 -28.23 -22.28
C ASP A 135 -36.31 -27.82 -23.05
N ILE A 136 -35.92 -28.59 -24.08
CA ILE A 136 -34.74 -28.41 -24.95
C ILE A 136 -34.58 -27.02 -25.59
N LYS A 137 -35.60 -26.15 -25.51
CA LYS A 137 -35.56 -24.73 -25.94
C LYS A 137 -35.59 -23.73 -24.78
N GLY A 138 -35.49 -24.19 -23.53
CA GLY A 138 -35.39 -23.36 -22.33
C GLY A 138 -36.71 -22.76 -21.82
N ARG A 139 -37.89 -23.29 -22.21
CA ARG A 139 -39.19 -22.84 -21.66
C ARG A 139 -39.64 -23.69 -20.48
N HIS A 140 -40.29 -23.05 -19.50
CA HIS A 140 -40.81 -23.72 -18.30
C HIS A 140 -41.94 -24.67 -18.71
N ILE A 141 -41.84 -25.94 -18.32
CA ILE A 141 -42.90 -26.93 -18.54
C ILE A 141 -43.91 -26.75 -17.40
N GLU A 142 -45.06 -26.11 -17.67
CA GLU A 142 -46.20 -26.17 -16.76
C GLU A 142 -46.89 -27.54 -16.93
N GLU A 143 -46.91 -28.35 -15.88
CA GLU A 143 -47.72 -29.58 -15.81
C GLU A 143 -49.21 -29.21 -15.89
N LYS A 144 -49.82 -29.40 -17.06
CA LYS A 144 -51.28 -29.40 -17.18
C LYS A 144 -51.83 -30.70 -16.60
N LYS A 145 -52.51 -30.55 -15.46
CA LYS A 145 -53.33 -31.56 -14.79
C LYS A 145 -54.50 -32.03 -15.64
#